data_AF-A0A2A6CL63-F1
#
_entry.id   AF-A0A2A6CL63-F1
#
_cell.length_a   1.000
_cell.length_b   1.000
_cell.length_c   1.000
_cell.angle_alpha   90.00
_cell.angle_beta   90.00
_cell.angle_gamma   90.00
#
_symmetry.space_group_name_H-M   'P 1'
#
loop_
_entity.id
_entity.type
_entity.pdbx_description
1 polymer ?
#
loop_
_entity_poly.entity_id
_entity_poly.type
_entity_poly.pdbx_seq_one_letter_code
_entity_poly.pdbx_strand_id
1 'polypeptide(L)'
;MRESRYDLLCAILLGLGQLCMFTGYDTQQTIVESVMHSVHDRRPETIDAHAGYYGIAVVFAVTNISNLAAPWALGILGSKYCLLLGSMLFSLHIASFFFVHWIPFYITSGLLGLGHALFYTGHGGYTTEHSTKATIGRNSALTWALATSWSV
;
A
#
# COMPACT_ATOMS: atom_id res chain seq x y z
N MET A 1 24.29 -22.75 -3.13
CA MET A 1 23.97 -22.02 -4.39
C MET A 1 22.48 -21.98 -4.70
N ARG A 2 21.71 -23.07 -4.56
CA ARG A 2 20.28 -23.08 -4.90
C ARG A 2 19.43 -22.16 -4.01
N GLU A 3 19.70 -22.14 -2.70
CA GLU A 3 19.00 -21.26 -1.74
C GLU A 3 19.19 -19.77 -2.04
N SER A 4 20.43 -19.33 -2.30
CA SER A 4 20.69 -17.93 -2.70
C SER A 4 19.98 -17.49 -3.98
N ARG A 5 19.60 -18.41 -4.89
CA ARG A 5 18.83 -18.07 -6.09
C ARG A 5 17.36 -17.90 -5.74
N TYR A 6 16.82 -18.71 -4.83
CA TYR A 6 15.44 -18.57 -4.36
C TYR A 6 15.24 -17.27 -3.57
N ASP A 7 16.16 -16.93 -2.67
CA ASP A 7 16.11 -15.67 -1.92
C ASP A 7 16.07 -14.45 -2.86
N LEU A 8 16.89 -14.50 -3.92
CA LEU A 8 16.98 -13.42 -4.90
C LEU A 8 15.72 -13.34 -5.78
N LEU A 9 15.14 -14.47 -6.15
CA LEU A 9 13.86 -14.52 -6.85
C LEU A 9 12.73 -13.96 -5.98
N CYS A 10 12.66 -14.32 -4.70
CA CYS A 10 11.67 -13.79 -3.76
C CYS A 10 11.83 -12.27 -3.59
N ALA A 11 13.06 -11.75 -3.48
CA ALA A 11 13.33 -10.32 -3.40
C ALA A 11 12.91 -9.57 -4.69
N ILE A 12 13.20 -10.14 -5.87
CA ILE A 12 12.77 -9.54 -7.14
C ILE A 12 11.24 -9.51 -7.26
N LEU A 13 10.56 -10.61 -6.93
CA LEU A 13 9.10 -10.68 -7.00
C LEU A 13 8.43 -9.74 -6.00
N LEU A 14 8.98 -9.63 -4.79
CA LEU A 14 8.52 -8.67 -3.79
C LEU A 14 8.68 -7.23 -4.29
N GLY A 15 9.85 -6.89 -4.84
CA GLY A 15 10.13 -5.57 -5.40
C GLY A 15 9.26 -5.23 -6.61
N LEU A 16 8.99 -6.18 -7.50
CA LEU A 16 8.08 -5.99 -8.64
C LEU A 16 6.63 -5.80 -8.19
N GLY A 17 6.16 -6.59 -7.22
CA GLY A 17 4.82 -6.40 -6.65
C GLY A 17 4.67 -5.03 -5.98
N GLN A 18 5.71 -4.63 -5.24
CA GLN A 18 5.78 -3.32 -4.60
C GLN A 18 5.76 -2.18 -5.62
N LEU A 19 6.53 -2.30 -6.71
CA LEU A 19 6.54 -1.34 -7.81
C LEU A 19 5.12 -1.13 -8.37
N CYS A 20 4.44 -2.20 -8.78
CA CYS A 20 3.09 -2.10 -9.34
C CYS A 20 2.09 -1.46 -8.36
N MET A 21 2.18 -1.81 -7.07
CA MET A 21 1.29 -1.25 -6.04
C MET A 21 1.52 0.24 -5.84
N PHE A 22 2.78 0.67 -5.71
CA PHE A 22 3.11 2.08 -5.47
C PHE A 22 2.81 2.95 -6.69
N THR A 23 3.06 2.47 -7.91
CA THR A 23 2.66 3.17 -9.14
C THR A 23 1.15 3.41 -9.18
N GLY A 24 0.35 2.38 -8.86
CA GLY A 24 -1.11 2.52 -8.81
C GLY A 24 -1.56 3.50 -7.74
N TYR A 25 -0.97 3.43 -6.55
CA TYR A 25 -1.29 4.31 -5.43
C TYR A 25 -0.95 5.78 -5.73
N ASP A 26 0.24 6.07 -6.26
CA ASP A 26 0.67 7.44 -6.55
C ASP A 26 -0.15 8.07 -7.68
N THR A 27 -0.44 7.29 -8.73
CA THR A 27 -1.38 7.69 -9.80
C THR A 27 -2.74 8.04 -9.21
N GLN A 28 -3.22 7.25 -8.24
CA GLN A 28 -4.49 7.51 -7.59
C GLN A 28 -4.48 8.80 -6.76
N GLN A 29 -3.39 9.07 -6.03
CA GLN A 29 -3.25 10.29 -5.22
C GLN A 29 -3.24 11.56 -6.06
N THR A 30 -2.70 11.52 -7.28
CA THR A 30 -2.69 12.67 -8.18
C THR A 30 -4.04 12.93 -8.83
N ILE A 31 -4.81 11.88 -9.17
CA ILE A 31 -6.11 12.03 -9.84
C ILE A 31 -7.27 12.27 -8.88
N VAL A 32 -7.23 11.77 -7.64
CA VAL A 32 -8.40 11.73 -6.73
C VAL A 32 -9.04 13.10 -6.51
N GLU A 33 -8.25 14.15 -6.35
CA GLU A 33 -8.76 15.51 -6.13
C GLU A 33 -9.51 16.02 -7.37
N SER A 34 -8.89 15.89 -8.55
CA SER A 34 -9.52 16.28 -9.82
C SER A 34 -10.81 15.49 -10.10
N VAL A 35 -10.83 14.21 -9.74
CA VAL A 35 -12.01 13.34 -9.89
C VAL A 35 -13.11 13.78 -8.93
N MET A 36 -12.82 14.05 -7.66
CA MET A 36 -13.82 14.50 -6.71
C MET A 36 -14.39 15.87 -7.05
N HIS A 37 -13.55 16.82 -7.48
CA HIS A 37 -14.01 18.11 -7.96
C HIS A 37 -14.96 17.97 -9.16
N SER A 38 -14.61 17.12 -10.14
CA SER A 38 -15.45 16.88 -11.32
C SER A 38 -16.79 16.20 -10.99
N VAL A 39 -16.81 15.31 -9.99
CA VAL A 39 -18.03 14.66 -9.52
C VAL A 39 -18.90 15.63 -8.73
N HIS A 40 -18.29 16.49 -7.90
CA HIS A 40 -19.00 17.54 -7.18
C HIS A 40 -19.69 18.52 -8.14
N ASP A 41 -19.01 18.96 -9.20
CA ASP A 41 -19.57 19.86 -10.22
C ASP A 41 -20.82 19.27 -10.90
N ARG A 42 -20.88 17.94 -11.05
CA ARG A 42 -22.01 17.25 -11.69
C ARG A 42 -23.14 16.90 -10.71
N ARG A 43 -22.79 16.61 -9.45
CA ARG A 43 -23.72 16.20 -8.39
C ARG A 43 -23.21 16.67 -7.02
N PRO A 44 -23.55 17.92 -6.61
CA PRO A 44 -23.00 18.52 -5.39
C PRO A 44 -23.44 17.83 -4.09
N GLU A 45 -24.53 17.05 -4.12
CA GLU A 45 -25.02 16.32 -2.93
C GLU A 45 -24.23 15.05 -2.59
N THR A 46 -23.36 14.58 -3.48
CA THR A 46 -22.73 13.25 -3.37
C THR A 46 -21.39 13.25 -2.64
N ILE A 47 -20.60 14.33 -2.74
CA ILE A 47 -19.22 14.45 -2.23
C ILE A 47 -18.82 15.92 -2.15
N ASP A 48 -18.01 16.29 -1.16
CA ASP A 48 -17.45 17.65 -0.99
C ASP A 48 -16.37 17.94 -2.05
N ALA A 49 -16.24 19.19 -2.48
CA ALA A 49 -15.24 19.62 -3.46
C ALA A 49 -13.80 19.26 -3.07
N HIS A 50 -13.47 19.25 -1.76
CA HIS A 50 -12.14 18.93 -1.24
C HIS A 50 -12.05 17.52 -0.62
N ALA A 51 -12.97 16.62 -0.99
CA ALA A 51 -13.02 15.27 -0.42
C ALA A 51 -11.73 14.46 -0.68
N GLY A 52 -10.97 14.76 -1.74
CA GLY A 52 -9.69 14.11 -1.99
C GLY A 52 -8.67 14.38 -0.88
N TYR A 53 -8.50 15.64 -0.49
CA TYR A 53 -7.63 16.02 0.65
C TYR A 53 -8.06 15.38 1.96
N TYR A 54 -9.36 15.37 2.27
CA TYR A 54 -9.87 14.72 3.48
C TYR A 54 -9.61 13.21 3.47
N GLY A 55 -9.81 12.54 2.33
CA GLY A 55 -9.50 11.12 2.18
C GLY A 55 -8.03 10.83 2.45
N ILE A 56 -7.12 11.62 1.89
CA ILE A 56 -5.68 11.49 2.13
C ILE A 56 -5.33 11.72 3.61
N ALA A 57 -5.92 12.73 4.26
CA ALA A 57 -5.71 12.97 5.68
C ALA A 57 -6.15 11.78 6.56
N VAL A 58 -7.28 11.16 6.23
CA VAL A 58 -7.77 9.95 6.91
C VAL A 58 -6.80 8.78 6.71
N VAL A 59 -6.30 8.55 5.49
CA VAL A 59 -5.30 7.50 5.22
C VAL A 59 -4.08 7.69 6.12
N PHE A 60 -3.51 8.90 6.19
CA PHE A 60 -2.34 9.17 7.01
C PHE A 60 -2.60 9.00 8.51
N ALA A 61 -3.74 9.52 9.01
CA ALA A 61 -4.11 9.38 10.41
C ALA A 61 -4.26 7.91 10.81
N VAL A 62 -4.98 7.13 10.00
CA VAL A 62 -5.18 5.70 10.26
C VAL A 62 -3.88 4.91 10.10
N THR A 63 -3.04 5.24 9.11
CA THR A 63 -1.72 4.62 8.94
C THR A 63 -0.86 4.82 10.19
N ASN A 64 -0.83 6.05 10.74
CA ASN A 64 -0.04 6.36 11.92
C ASN A 64 -0.50 5.57 13.15
N ILE A 65 -1.82 5.51 13.38
CA ILE A 65 -2.41 4.72 14.48
C ILE A 65 -2.14 3.23 14.27
N SER A 66 -2.31 2.74 13.04
CA SER A 66 -2.14 1.33 12.70
C SER A 66 -0.69 0.87 12.83
N ASN A 67 0.29 1.73 12.53
CA ASN A 67 1.71 1.43 12.68
C ASN A 67 2.10 1.12 14.13
N LEU A 68 1.39 1.65 15.13
CA LEU A 68 1.62 1.30 16.54
C LEU A 68 1.27 -0.16 16.82
N ALA A 69 0.24 -0.69 16.17
CA ALA A 69 -0.24 -2.07 16.33
C ALA A 69 0.33 -3.04 15.28
N ALA A 70 0.97 -2.54 14.23
CA ALA A 70 1.44 -3.34 13.11
C ALA A 70 2.46 -4.43 13.50
N PRO A 71 3.43 -4.22 14.42
CA PRO A 71 4.34 -5.27 14.86
C PRO A 71 3.62 -6.43 15.55
N TRP A 72 2.55 -6.12 16.30
CA TRP A 72 1.73 -7.14 16.95
C TRP A 72 0.95 -7.96 15.92
N ALA A 73 0.38 -7.29 14.91
CA ALA A 73 -0.29 -7.97 13.79
C ALA A 73 0.67 -8.89 13.02
N LEU A 74 1.92 -8.46 12.80
CA LEU A 74 2.95 -9.28 12.15
C LEU A 74 3.24 -10.58 12.93
N GLY A 75 3.36 -10.48 14.26
CA GLY A 75 3.63 -11.64 15.11
C GLY A 75 2.53 -12.70 15.11
N ILE A 76 1.27 -12.30 14.84
CA ILE A 76 0.12 -13.21 14.84
C ILE A 76 -0.16 -13.76 13.44
N LEU A 77 -0.19 -12.88 12.42
CA LEU A 77 -0.57 -13.28 11.06
C LEU A 77 0.61 -13.81 10.25
N GLY A 78 1.84 -13.38 10.54
CA GLY A 78 3.01 -13.67 9.73
C GLY A 78 3.12 -12.82 8.46
N SER A 79 4.33 -12.75 7.92
CA SER A 79 4.73 -11.77 6.89
C SER A 79 3.96 -11.93 5.57
N LYS A 80 3.71 -13.16 5.13
CA LYS A 80 2.99 -13.47 3.88
C LYS A 80 1.53 -13.00 3.91
N TYR A 81 0.83 -13.23 5.02
CA TYR A 81 -0.57 -12.84 5.15
C TYR A 81 -0.74 -11.34 5.32
N CYS A 82 0.19 -10.68 6.03
CA CYS A 82 0.22 -9.21 6.09
C CYS A 82 0.38 -8.57 4.71
N LEU A 83 1.28 -9.10 3.87
CA LEU A 83 1.46 -8.64 2.48
C LEU A 83 0.20 -8.88 1.62
N LEU A 84 -0.42 -10.06 1.74
CA LEU A 84 -1.62 -10.39 1.00
C LEU A 84 -2.79 -9.48 1.40
N LEU A 85 -3.07 -9.34 2.69
CA LEU A 85 -4.15 -8.48 3.18
C LEU A 85 -3.89 -7.00 2.85
N GLY A 86 -2.65 -6.53 3.02
CA GLY A 86 -2.26 -5.18 2.61
C GLY A 86 -2.57 -4.93 1.14
N SER A 87 -2.07 -5.78 0.24
CA SER A 87 -2.29 -5.64 -1.21
C SER A 87 -3.78 -5.73 -1.63
N MET A 88 -4.57 -6.56 -0.95
CA MET A 88 -6.02 -6.64 -1.17
C MET A 88 -6.73 -5.32 -0.79
N LEU A 89 -6.35 -4.71 0.33
CA LEU A 89 -6.92 -3.43 0.79
C LEU A 89 -6.57 -2.28 -0.17
N PHE A 90 -5.35 -2.26 -0.70
CA PHE A 90 -4.98 -1.34 -1.78
C PHE A 90 -5.87 -1.52 -3.02
N SER A 91 -6.05 -2.76 -3.46
CA SER A 91 -6.88 -3.08 -4.64
C SER A 91 -8.34 -2.70 -4.42
N LEU A 92 -8.87 -2.91 -3.20
CA LEU A 92 -10.23 -2.53 -2.84
C LEU A 92 -10.43 -1.01 -2.88
N HIS A 93 -9.43 -0.24 -2.44
CA HIS A 93 -9.50 1.21 -2.51
C HIS A 93 -9.51 1.72 -3.95
N ILE A 94 -8.67 1.15 -4.84
CA ILE A 94 -8.71 1.46 -6.27
C ILE A 94 -10.08 1.07 -6.86
N ALA A 95 -10.63 -0.09 -6.50
CA ALA A 95 -11.95 -0.53 -6.97
C ALA A 95 -13.09 0.39 -6.50
N SER A 96 -12.93 1.10 -5.38
CA SER A 96 -13.94 2.05 -4.89
C SER A 96 -14.19 3.20 -5.87
N PHE A 97 -13.21 3.54 -6.72
CA PHE A 97 -13.38 4.57 -7.76
C PHE A 97 -14.39 4.20 -8.85
N PHE A 98 -14.73 2.91 -9.01
CA PHE A 98 -15.81 2.52 -9.92
C PHE A 98 -17.19 3.00 -9.44
N PHE A 99 -17.35 3.21 -8.13
CA PHE A 99 -18.59 3.68 -7.51
C PHE A 99 -18.30 4.89 -6.60
N VAL A 100 -18.14 6.05 -7.22
CA VAL A 100 -17.84 7.30 -6.50
C VAL A 100 -19.05 7.75 -5.66
N HIS A 101 -18.95 7.52 -4.36
CA HIS A 101 -19.91 7.98 -3.36
C HIS A 101 -19.17 8.25 -2.03
N TRP A 102 -19.63 9.20 -1.22
CA TRP A 102 -18.93 9.62 0.00
C TRP A 102 -18.66 8.46 0.97
N ILE A 103 -19.65 7.60 1.20
CA ILE A 103 -19.54 6.46 2.14
C ILE A 103 -18.42 5.46 1.77
N PRO A 104 -18.45 4.80 0.60
CA PRO A 104 -17.41 3.82 0.24
C PRO A 104 -16.04 4.45 0.11
N PHE A 105 -15.95 5.72 -0.31
CA PHE A 105 -14.68 6.42 -0.43
C PHE A 105 -13.98 6.60 0.92
N TYR A 106 -14.67 7.12 1.95
CA TYR A 106 -14.06 7.31 3.27
C TYR A 106 -13.78 5.99 4.00
N ILE A 107 -14.67 4.99 3.86
CA ILE A 107 -14.44 3.67 4.46
C ILE A 107 -13.20 3.00 3.85
N THR A 108 -13.10 2.99 2.52
CA THR A 108 -11.95 2.37 1.85
C THR A 108 -10.66 3.16 2.08
N SER A 109 -10.73 4.48 2.25
CA SER A 109 -9.58 5.32 2.65
C SER A 109 -9.05 4.92 4.05
N GLY A 110 -9.93 4.70 5.02
CA GLY A 110 -9.53 4.19 6.34
C GLY A 110 -8.91 2.79 6.24
N LEU A 111 -9.54 1.89 5.48
CA LEU A 111 -9.03 0.53 5.23
C LEU A 111 -7.69 0.53 4.51
N LEU A 112 -7.47 1.46 3.59
CA LEU A 112 -6.20 1.64 2.90
C LEU A 112 -5.09 2.02 3.89
N GLY A 113 -5.35 2.92 4.84
CA GLY A 113 -4.39 3.27 5.89
C GLY A 113 -3.96 2.07 6.75
N LEU A 114 -4.92 1.19 7.09
CA LEU A 114 -4.63 -0.09 7.75
C LEU A 114 -3.78 -0.99 6.83
N GLY A 115 -4.17 -1.12 5.57
CA GLY A 115 -3.47 -1.93 4.57
C GLY A 115 -2.03 -1.48 4.36
N HIS A 116 -1.79 -0.17 4.41
CA HIS A 116 -0.46 0.44 4.28
C HIS A 116 0.47 0.04 5.44
N ALA A 117 -0.02 0.11 6.67
CA ALA A 117 0.73 -0.32 7.85
C ALA A 117 1.04 -1.83 7.84
N LEU A 118 0.05 -2.66 7.48
CA LEU A 118 0.22 -4.11 7.35
C LEU A 118 1.20 -4.47 6.23
N PHE A 119 1.10 -3.80 5.08
CA PHE A 119 1.95 -4.04 3.94
C PHE A 119 3.42 -3.74 4.26
N TYR A 120 3.73 -2.55 4.79
CA TYR A 120 5.11 -2.18 5.12
C TYR A 120 5.73 -3.08 6.18
N THR A 121 4.94 -3.45 7.19
CA THR A 121 5.41 -4.34 8.25
C THR A 121 5.65 -5.76 7.73
N GLY A 122 4.72 -6.28 6.92
CA GLY A 122 4.86 -7.57 6.24
C GLY A 122 6.03 -7.59 5.25
N HIS A 123 6.28 -6.49 4.54
CA HIS A 123 7.41 -6.35 3.61
C HIS A 123 8.75 -6.45 4.35
N GLY A 124 8.90 -5.74 5.47
CA GLY A 124 10.08 -5.82 6.32
C GLY A 124 10.30 -7.21 6.91
N GLY A 125 9.23 -7.83 7.42
CA GLY A 125 9.26 -9.19 7.94
C GLY A 125 9.63 -10.23 6.88
N TYR A 126 9.00 -10.17 5.71
CA TYR A 126 9.23 -11.11 4.61
C TYR A 126 10.67 -11.03 4.09
N THR A 127 11.20 -9.82 3.96
CA THR A 127 12.60 -9.61 3.53
C THR A 127 13.58 -10.17 4.55
N THR A 128 13.27 -10.05 5.84
CA THR A 128 14.11 -10.57 6.93
C THR A 128 14.05 -12.10 7.01
N GLU A 129 12.87 -12.70 6.84
CA GLU A 129 12.67 -14.16 6.85
C GLU A 129 13.37 -14.86 5.67
N HIS A 130 13.40 -14.22 4.49
CA HIS A 130 13.96 -14.78 3.25
C HIS A 130 15.38 -14.26 2.95
N SER A 131 16.05 -13.63 3.92
CA SER A 131 17.43 -13.17 3.77
C SER A 131 18.32 -13.65 4.91
N THR A 132 19.60 -13.90 4.61
CA THR A 132 20.62 -14.18 5.63
C THR A 132 21.33 -12.90 6.04
N LYS A 133 22.03 -12.91 7.19
CA LYS A 133 22.77 -11.75 7.71
C LYS A 133 23.76 -11.14 6.69
N ALA A 134 24.31 -11.96 5.80
CA ALA A 134 25.23 -11.52 4.75
C ALA A 134 24.53 -10.94 3.51
N THR A 135 23.27 -11.32 3.23
CA THR A 135 22.56 -10.96 1.99
C THR A 135 21.43 -9.95 2.20
N ILE A 136 20.98 -9.73 3.44
CA ILE A 136 19.86 -8.84 3.78
C ILE A 136 20.06 -7.42 3.26
N GLY A 137 21.27 -6.86 3.36
CA GLY A 137 21.55 -5.52 2.84
C GLY A 137 21.35 -5.43 1.32
N ARG A 138 21.84 -6.43 0.58
CA ARG A 138 21.67 -6.50 -0.88
C ARG A 138 20.21 -6.72 -1.27
N ASN A 139 19.54 -7.67 -0.63
CA ASN A 139 18.15 -8.01 -0.97
C ASN A 139 17.19 -6.86 -0.65
N SER A 140 17.35 -6.21 0.51
CA SER A 140 16.58 -5.01 0.88
C SER A 140 16.84 -3.85 -0.07
N ALA A 141 18.12 -3.59 -0.42
CA ALA A 141 18.46 -2.56 -1.38
C ALA A 141 17.86 -2.84 -2.77
N LEU A 142 17.86 -4.10 -3.20
CA LEU A 142 17.28 -4.52 -4.48
C LEU A 142 15.76 -4.36 -4.49
N THR A 143 15.05 -4.77 -3.43
CA THR A 143 13.60 -4.58 -3.32
C THR A 143 13.24 -3.10 -3.36
N TRP A 144 14.01 -2.25 -2.67
CA TRP A 144 13.79 -0.81 -2.65
C TRP A 144 14.13 -0.14 -3.99
N ALA A 145 15.23 -0.54 -4.62
CA ALA A 145 15.62 0.00 -5.93
C ALA A 145 14.56 -0.30 -7.01
N LEU A 146 14.02 -1.52 -7.01
CA LEU A 146 12.88 -1.87 -7.87
C LEU A 146 11.65 -1.05 -7.49
N ALA A 147 11.34 -0.95 -6.20
CA ALA A 147 10.20 -0.18 -5.70
C ALA A 147 10.27 1.32 -5.98
N THR A 148 11.45 1.92 -6.17
CA THR A 148 11.60 3.34 -6.51
C THR A 148 11.70 3.60 -8.01
N SER A 149 11.78 2.56 -8.83
CA SER A 149 11.95 2.72 -10.29
C SER A 149 10.76 3.39 -10.99
N TRP A 150 9.61 3.56 -10.32
CA TRP A 150 8.47 4.33 -10.85
C TRP A 150 8.65 5.84 -10.78
N SER A 151 9.55 6.35 -9.92
CA SER A 151 9.70 7.79 -9.68
C SER A 151 10.77 8.44 -10.57
N VAL A 152 11.23 7.75 -11.61
CA VAL A 152 12.24 8.19 -12.60
C VAL A 152 11.61 8.18 -13.98
#